data_AF-A0A496DS15-F1
#
_entry.id   AF-A0A496DS15-F1
#
_cell.length_a   1.000
_cell.length_b   1.000
_cell.length_c   1.000
_cell.angle_alpha   90.00
_cell.angle_beta   90.00
_cell.angle_gamma   90.00
#
_symmetry.space_group_name_H-M   'P 1'
#
loop_
_entity.id
_entity.type
_entity.pdbx_description
1 polymer ?
#
loop_
_entity_poly.entity_id
_entity_poly.type
_entity_poly.pdbx_seq_one_letter_code
_entity_poly.pdbx_strand_id
1 'polypeptide(L)'
;MDIFDLLFGWGGQAMQLTFQYGFILKEEDFLELTDEQYVQFHIKMGECNEKVFLIAPADPRNAIEADSTELPIVTESQKDAFLEAAKDIEKYCEGKDFHTDEEKLRFAARHMPDIFSKGSKYEKYSKFSVTKRQKGK
;
A
#
# COMPACT_ATOMS: atom_id res chain seq x y z
N MET A 1 13.58 0.21 -3.78
CA MET A 1 13.72 0.02 -2.33
C MET A 1 14.88 -0.94 -1.98
N ASP A 2 15.49 -0.81 -0.80
CA ASP A 2 16.52 -1.75 -0.28
C ASP A 2 15.86 -3.00 0.36
N ILE A 3 16.54 -4.15 0.31
CA ILE A 3 16.03 -5.41 0.87
C ILE A 3 15.81 -5.36 2.40
N PHE A 4 16.59 -4.57 3.14
CA PHE A 4 16.40 -4.37 4.58
C PHE A 4 15.13 -3.57 4.87
N ASP A 5 14.84 -2.54 4.08
CA ASP A 5 13.59 -1.77 4.22
C ASP A 5 12.37 -2.62 3.84
N LEU A 6 12.53 -3.49 2.85
CA LEU A 6 11.50 -4.46 2.45
C LEU A 6 11.19 -5.49 3.55
N LEU A 7 12.19 -5.91 4.35
CA LEU A 7 12.04 -6.93 5.39
C LEU A 7 11.72 -6.37 6.78
N PHE A 8 12.24 -5.18 7.11
CA PHE A 8 12.24 -4.64 8.47
C PHE A 8 11.84 -3.17 8.56
N GLY A 9 11.64 -2.49 7.43
CA GLY A 9 11.25 -1.09 7.37
C GLY A 9 9.82 -0.87 6.88
N TRP A 10 9.54 0.36 6.45
CA TRP A 10 8.21 0.75 5.99
C TRP A 10 7.90 0.21 4.61
N GLY A 11 8.93 -0.06 3.81
CA GLY A 11 8.79 -0.52 2.44
C GLY A 11 7.96 -1.79 2.26
N GLY A 12 8.21 -2.82 3.08
CA GLY A 12 7.43 -4.05 3.05
C GLY A 12 5.96 -3.83 3.40
N GLN A 13 5.69 -2.96 4.38
CA GLN A 13 4.34 -2.62 4.82
C GLN A 13 3.61 -1.79 3.76
N ALA A 14 4.28 -0.80 3.19
CA ALA A 14 3.77 0.05 2.12
C ALA A 14 3.36 -0.80 0.91
N MET A 15 4.24 -1.72 0.48
CA MET A 15 3.94 -2.67 -0.60
C MET A 15 2.70 -3.50 -0.31
N GLN A 16 2.59 -4.07 0.91
CA GLN A 16 1.42 -4.86 1.30
C GLN A 16 0.13 -4.03 1.31
N LEU A 17 0.19 -2.80 1.84
CA LEU A 17 -0.95 -1.88 1.88
C LEU A 17 -1.37 -1.44 0.48
N THR A 18 -0.43 -1.22 -0.45
CA THR A 18 -0.75 -0.96 -1.87
C THR A 18 -1.56 -2.10 -2.49
N PHE A 19 -1.21 -3.37 -2.22
CA PHE A 19 -2.03 -4.51 -2.67
C PHE A 19 -3.40 -4.56 -1.99
N GLN A 20 -3.49 -4.23 -0.71
CA GLN A 20 -4.76 -4.19 0.03
C GLN A 20 -5.70 -3.11 -0.50
N TYR A 21 -5.18 -1.89 -0.74
CA TYR A 21 -5.93 -0.79 -1.33
C TYR A 21 -6.34 -1.07 -2.78
N GLY A 22 -5.49 -1.79 -3.53
CA GLY A 22 -5.81 -2.20 -4.89
C GLY A 22 -5.67 -1.11 -5.94
N PHE A 23 -4.94 -0.04 -5.61
CA PHE A 23 -4.47 0.99 -6.53
C PHE A 23 -3.07 1.45 -6.09
N ILE A 24 -2.34 2.10 -6.99
CA ILE A 24 -0.96 2.53 -6.74
C ILE A 24 -0.99 3.99 -6.28
N LEU A 25 -0.58 4.23 -5.03
CA LEU A 25 -0.55 5.57 -4.44
C LEU A 25 0.48 6.48 -5.13
N LYS A 26 0.07 7.72 -5.36
CA LYS A 26 0.86 8.80 -5.96
C LYS A 26 0.92 10.00 -5.03
N GLU A 27 1.80 10.96 -5.35
CA GLU A 27 1.97 12.18 -4.55
C GLU A 27 0.64 12.91 -4.29
N GLU A 28 -0.21 12.99 -5.31
CA GLU A 28 -1.53 13.64 -5.25
C GLU A 28 -2.56 12.96 -4.33
N ASP A 29 -2.30 11.71 -3.92
CA ASP A 29 -3.17 10.97 -2.99
C ASP A 29 -2.85 11.27 -1.52
N PHE A 30 -1.84 12.11 -1.24
CA PHE A 30 -1.42 12.48 0.11
C PHE A 30 -1.72 13.95 0.39
N LEU A 31 -2.55 14.20 1.41
CA LEU A 31 -2.88 15.54 1.87
C LEU A 31 -2.26 15.77 3.24
N GLU A 32 -1.35 16.76 3.34
CA GLU A 32 -0.81 17.16 4.63
C GLU A 32 -1.95 17.62 5.56
N LEU A 33 -1.89 17.23 6.83
CA LEU A 33 -2.89 17.63 7.81
C LEU A 33 -2.95 19.16 7.97
N THR A 34 -4.14 19.70 8.20
CA THR A 34 -4.28 21.10 8.61
C THR A 34 -3.83 21.29 10.06
N ASP A 35 -3.57 22.54 10.47
CA ASP A 35 -3.20 22.88 11.84
C ASP A 35 -4.22 22.32 12.87
N GLU A 36 -5.52 22.40 12.57
CA GLU A 36 -6.56 21.84 13.44
C GLU A 36 -6.51 20.30 13.49
N GLN A 37 -6.20 19.64 12.38
CA GLN A 37 -6.05 18.19 12.33
C GLN A 37 -4.80 17.73 13.06
N TYR A 38 -3.69 18.48 12.99
CA TYR A 38 -2.50 18.23 13.81
C TYR A 38 -2.79 18.31 15.30
N VAL A 39 -3.59 19.28 15.75
CA VAL A 39 -4.01 19.35 17.16
C VAL A 39 -4.77 18.08 17.57
N GLN A 40 -5.69 17.60 16.75
CA GLN A 40 -6.43 16.35 17.02
C GLN A 40 -5.52 15.13 16.99
N PHE A 41 -4.58 15.08 16.04
CA PHE A 41 -3.58 14.02 15.95
C PHE A 41 -2.72 13.96 17.21
N HIS A 42 -2.17 15.10 17.66
CA HIS A 42 -1.33 15.16 18.85
C HIS A 42 -2.07 14.74 20.13
N ILE A 43 -3.35 15.08 20.26
CA ILE A 43 -4.18 14.64 21.39
C ILE A 43 -4.36 13.12 21.41
N LYS A 44 -4.53 12.50 20.23
CA LYS A 44 -4.82 11.06 20.12
C LYS A 44 -3.56 10.17 20.11
N MET A 45 -2.54 10.59 19.38
CA MET A 45 -1.36 9.78 19.05
C MET A 45 -0.07 10.27 19.69
N GLY A 46 -0.05 11.48 20.26
CA GLY A 46 1.15 12.13 20.81
C GLY A 46 1.92 12.93 19.76
N GLU A 47 3.03 13.55 20.20
CA GLU A 47 3.89 14.37 19.33
C GLU A 47 4.61 13.53 18.27
N CYS A 48 4.70 14.09 17.06
CA CYS A 48 5.48 13.52 15.95
C CYS A 48 6.43 14.59 15.41
N ASN A 49 7.66 14.20 15.13
CA ASN A 49 8.68 15.11 14.57
C ASN A 49 8.67 15.12 13.03
N GLU A 50 7.71 14.45 12.40
CA GLU A 50 7.56 14.36 10.96
C GLU A 50 6.24 15.01 10.54
N LYS A 51 6.18 15.42 9.27
CA LYS A 51 4.91 15.78 8.67
C LYS A 51 3.99 14.57 8.65
N VAL A 52 2.70 14.83 8.82
CA VAL A 52 1.64 13.83 8.86
C VAL A 52 0.68 14.10 7.71
N PHE A 53 0.31 13.05 7.00
CA PHE A 53 -0.51 13.08 5.80
C PHE A 53 -1.70 12.15 5.95
N LEU A 54 -2.82 12.61 5.40
CA LEU A 54 -3.99 11.81 5.12
C LEU A 54 -3.81 11.11 3.77
N ILE A 55 -4.14 9.82 3.70
CA ILE A 55 -4.32 9.15 2.41
C ILE A 55 -5.74 9.44 1.93
N ALA A 56 -5.83 10.28 0.89
CA ALA A 56 -7.06 10.72 0.27
C ALA A 56 -6.94 10.56 -1.26
N PRO A 57 -7.36 9.41 -1.81
CA PRO A 57 -7.18 9.12 -3.23
C PRO A 57 -7.84 10.18 -4.10
N ALA A 58 -7.09 10.75 -5.04
CA ALA A 58 -7.59 11.81 -5.93
C ALA A 58 -8.64 11.27 -6.92
N ASP A 59 -8.52 9.99 -7.30
CA ASP A 59 -9.50 9.29 -8.13
C ASP A 59 -10.60 8.68 -7.26
N PRO A 60 -11.89 9.08 -7.43
CA PRO A 60 -13.00 8.53 -6.64
C PRO A 60 -13.23 7.03 -6.84
N ARG A 61 -12.65 6.41 -7.88
CA ARG A 61 -12.69 4.96 -8.10
C ARG A 61 -11.75 4.20 -7.16
N ASN A 62 -10.78 4.88 -6.57
CA ASN A 62 -9.79 4.33 -5.65
C ASN A 62 -10.23 4.46 -4.18
N ALA A 63 -11.55 4.51 -3.92
CA ALA A 63 -12.07 4.63 -2.58
C ALA A 63 -11.52 3.52 -1.68
N ILE A 64 -10.83 3.91 -0.62
CA ILE A 64 -10.40 2.99 0.42
C ILE A 64 -11.64 2.63 1.22
N GLU A 65 -12.08 1.37 1.14
CA GLU A 65 -13.15 0.83 1.98
C GLU A 65 -12.65 0.80 3.43
N ALA A 66 -12.72 1.95 4.11
CA ALA A 66 -12.51 2.03 5.53
C ALA A 66 -13.83 1.57 6.18
N ASP A 67 -13.87 0.33 6.68
CA ASP A 67 -14.90 -0.13 7.61
C ASP A 67 -14.94 0.72 8.90
N SER A 68 -13.94 1.58 9.10
CA SER A 68 -13.90 2.59 10.15
C SER A 68 -14.12 3.99 9.59
N THR A 69 -14.75 4.85 10.38
CA THR A 69 -14.79 6.31 10.18
C THR A 69 -13.41 6.98 10.27
N GLU A 70 -12.33 6.21 10.26
CA GLU A 70 -10.95 6.68 10.42
C GLU A 70 -10.23 6.59 9.09
N LEU A 71 -9.92 7.76 8.54
CA LEU A 71 -9.14 7.87 7.33
C LEU A 71 -7.69 7.44 7.62
N PRO A 72 -7.01 6.73 6.70
CA PRO A 72 -5.64 6.30 6.90
C PRO A 72 -4.71 7.51 7.00
N ILE A 73 -3.93 7.59 8.07
CA ILE A 73 -2.94 8.64 8.32
C ILE A 73 -1.56 8.02 8.30
N VAL A 74 -0.59 8.72 7.71
CA VAL A 74 0.81 8.30 7.57
C VAL A 74 1.77 9.45 7.89
N THR A 75 2.96 9.11 8.36
CA THR A 75 4.09 10.04 8.49
C THR A 75 4.76 10.29 7.13
N GLU A 76 5.64 11.29 7.07
CA GLU A 76 6.46 11.57 5.89
C GLU A 76 7.31 10.36 5.46
N SER A 77 7.99 9.69 6.38
CA SER A 77 8.74 8.47 6.08
C SER A 77 7.87 7.36 5.49
N GLN A 78 6.65 7.19 6.00
CA GLN A 78 5.70 6.20 5.47
C GLN A 78 5.18 6.61 4.09
N LYS A 79 4.90 7.90 3.87
CA LYS A 79 4.55 8.43 2.54
C LYS A 79 5.65 8.10 1.53
N ASP A 80 6.90 8.37 1.88
CA ASP A 80 8.03 8.09 1.00
C ASP A 80 8.16 6.59 0.68
N ALA A 81 7.92 5.73 1.66
CA ALA A 81 7.89 4.28 1.44
C ALA A 81 6.78 3.85 0.47
N PHE A 82 5.60 4.48 0.49
CA PHE A 82 4.55 4.24 -0.50
C PHE A 82 4.97 4.67 -1.90
N LEU A 83 5.62 5.83 -2.02
CA LEU A 83 6.10 6.33 -3.32
C LEU A 83 7.25 5.47 -3.86
N GLU A 84 8.09 4.91 -2.99
CA GLU A 84 9.09 3.92 -3.39
C GLU A 84 8.45 2.59 -3.82
N ALA A 85 7.46 2.10 -3.09
CA ALA A 85 6.72 0.89 -3.46
C ALA A 85 6.04 1.06 -4.82
N ALA A 86 5.46 2.23 -5.10
CA ALA A 86 4.89 2.57 -6.39
C ALA A 86 5.94 2.48 -7.52
N LYS A 87 7.12 3.09 -7.33
CA LYS A 87 8.22 3.01 -8.31
C LYS A 87 8.67 1.56 -8.55
N ASP A 88 8.77 0.77 -7.50
CA ASP A 88 9.17 -0.63 -7.62
C ASP A 88 8.11 -1.44 -8.38
N ILE A 89 6.81 -1.25 -8.12
CA ILE A 89 5.72 -1.89 -8.90
C ILE A 89 5.79 -1.48 -10.38
N GLU A 90 5.98 -0.20 -10.67
CA GLU A 90 6.11 0.29 -12.05
C GLU A 90 7.29 -0.36 -12.77
N LYS A 91 8.43 -0.52 -12.08
CA LYS A 91 9.61 -1.20 -12.63
C LYS A 91 9.33 -2.66 -12.99
N TYR A 92 8.52 -3.38 -12.21
CA TYR A 92 8.09 -4.74 -12.58
C TYR A 92 7.17 -4.74 -13.81
N CYS A 93 6.46 -3.64 -14.04
CA CYS A 93 5.54 -3.48 -15.16
C CYS A 93 6.20 -2.91 -16.43
N GLU A 94 7.46 -2.49 -16.37
CA GLU A 94 8.18 -1.92 -17.52
C GLU A 94 8.16 -2.84 -18.75
N GLY A 95 7.96 -2.24 -19.93
CA GLY A 95 7.89 -2.96 -21.20
C GLY A 95 6.58 -3.74 -21.43
N LYS A 96 5.58 -3.55 -20.57
CA LYS A 96 4.21 -4.03 -20.77
C LYS A 96 3.27 -2.83 -20.94
N ASP A 97 2.22 -3.03 -21.73
CA ASP A 97 1.15 -2.06 -21.88
C ASP A 97 0.03 -2.39 -20.90
N PHE A 98 -0.18 -1.52 -19.92
CA PHE A 98 -1.23 -1.64 -18.90
C PHE A 98 -2.00 -0.31 -18.85
N HIS A 99 -3.33 -0.40 -18.73
CA HIS A 99 -4.20 0.77 -18.76
C HIS A 99 -4.78 1.09 -17.37
N THR A 100 -4.64 0.19 -16.41
CA THR A 100 -5.18 0.35 -15.05
C THR A 100 -4.21 -0.15 -13.99
N ASP A 101 -4.28 0.43 -12.79
CA ASP A 101 -3.51 -0.02 -11.63
C ASP A 101 -3.88 -1.46 -11.25
N GLU A 102 -5.13 -1.87 -11.46
CA GLU A 102 -5.55 -3.25 -11.21
C GLU A 102 -4.78 -4.26 -12.07
N GLU A 103 -4.56 -3.94 -13.35
CA GLU A 103 -3.77 -4.78 -14.25
C GLU A 103 -2.30 -4.86 -13.81
N LYS A 104 -1.72 -3.70 -13.43
CA LYS A 104 -0.35 -3.62 -12.91
C LYS A 104 -0.17 -4.44 -11.65
N LEU A 105 -1.07 -4.29 -10.67
CA LEU A 105 -1.04 -5.04 -9.41
C LEU A 105 -1.25 -6.53 -9.65
N ARG A 106 -2.18 -6.92 -10.53
CA ARG A 106 -2.35 -8.33 -10.90
C ARG A 106 -1.08 -8.91 -11.52
N PHE A 107 -0.38 -8.14 -12.35
CA PHE A 107 0.89 -8.56 -12.92
C PHE A 107 1.96 -8.66 -11.83
N ALA A 108 2.15 -7.62 -11.03
CA ALA A 108 3.11 -7.58 -9.92
C ALA A 108 2.91 -8.76 -8.94
N ALA A 109 1.68 -9.09 -8.55
CA ALA A 109 1.37 -10.21 -7.66
C ALA A 109 1.85 -11.58 -8.19
N ARG A 110 2.00 -11.75 -9.51
CA ARG A 110 2.52 -12.98 -10.12
C ARG A 110 4.05 -13.08 -10.09
N HIS A 111 4.72 -11.96 -9.86
CA HIS A 111 6.17 -11.83 -10.00
C HIS A 111 6.87 -11.48 -8.67
N MET A 112 6.13 -10.90 -7.73
CA MET A 112 6.59 -10.57 -6.39
C MET A 112 6.35 -11.72 -5.38
N PRO A 113 7.05 -11.70 -4.24
CA PRO A 113 6.74 -12.56 -3.09
C PRO A 113 5.26 -12.51 -2.70
N ASP A 114 4.71 -13.68 -2.35
CA ASP A 114 3.30 -13.87 -2.01
C ASP A 114 2.86 -13.03 -0.80
N ILE A 115 3.78 -12.81 0.16
CA ILE A 115 3.56 -12.03 1.38
C ILE A 115 2.96 -10.64 1.10
N PHE A 116 3.33 -9.98 -0.01
CA PHE A 116 2.82 -8.65 -0.33
C PHE A 116 1.37 -8.66 -0.80
N SER A 117 0.95 -9.71 -1.52
CA SER A 117 -0.42 -9.82 -2.02
C SER A 117 -1.36 -10.54 -1.04
N LYS A 118 -0.82 -11.12 0.04
CA LYS A 118 -1.56 -11.93 1.01
C LYS A 118 -2.63 -11.11 1.73
N GLY A 119 -3.85 -11.65 1.79
CA GLY A 119 -5.02 -10.98 2.37
C GLY A 119 -5.68 -9.96 1.44
N SER A 120 -5.16 -9.73 0.24
CA SER A 120 -5.77 -8.87 -0.77
C SER A 120 -6.53 -9.68 -1.84
N LYS A 121 -7.32 -9.00 -2.68
CA LYS A 121 -7.96 -9.61 -3.86
C LYS A 121 -6.97 -10.20 -4.89
N TYR A 122 -5.68 -9.88 -4.77
CA TYR A 122 -4.62 -10.33 -5.66
C TYR A 122 -3.89 -11.60 -5.18
N GLU A 123 -4.13 -12.08 -3.95
CA GLU A 123 -3.46 -13.26 -3.38
C GLU A 123 -3.55 -14.49 -4.31
N LYS A 124 -4.69 -14.66 -4.99
CA LYS A 124 -4.96 -15.74 -5.95
C LYS A 124 -4.01 -15.78 -7.16
N TYR A 125 -3.29 -14.70 -7.42
CA TYR A 125 -2.34 -14.61 -8.52
C TYR A 125 -0.90 -14.93 -8.11
N SER A 126 -0.65 -15.12 -6.81
CA SER A 126 0.67 -15.52 -6.32
C SER A 126 1.03 -16.94 -6.80
N LYS A 127 2.28 -17.11 -7.23
CA LYS A 127 2.79 -18.40 -7.74
C LYS A 127 3.04 -19.44 -6.64
N PHE A 128 3.14 -19.01 -5.38
CA PHE A 128 3.43 -19.86 -4.22
C PHE A 128 2.17 -20.15 -3.41
N SER A 129 1.13 -20.72 -4.02
CA SER A 129 0.02 -21.28 -3.23
C SER A 129 0.35 -22.74 -2.84
N VAL A 130 0.56 -22.99 -1.55
CA VAL A 130 0.54 -24.36 -1.03
C VAL A 130 -0.91 -24.72 -0.77
N THR A 131 -1.48 -25.60 -1.59
CA THR A 131 -2.83 -26.12 -1.35
C THR A 131 -2.87 -26.83 -0.01
N LYS A 132 -3.77 -26.40 0.89
CA LYS A 132 -4.03 -27.10 2.14
C LYS A 132 -4.49 -28.52 1.77
N ARG A 133 -3.69 -29.54 2.10
CA ARG A 133 -4.12 -30.94 2.00
C ARG A 133 -5.44 -31.05 2.76
N GLN A 134 -6.56 -31.23 2.05
CA GLN A 134 -7.76 -31.75 2.69
C GLN A 134 -7.36 -33.13 3.24
N LYS A 135 -7.25 -33.23 4.56
CA LYS A 135 -7.24 -34.54 5.23
C LYS A 135 -8.61 -35.14 4.95
N GLY A 136 -8.70 -35.91 3.88
CA GLY A 136 -9.75 -36.90 3.74
C GLY A 136 -9.57 -37.92 4.85
N LYS A 137 -10.55 -38.02 5.73
CA LYS A 137 -11.10 -39.25 6.29
C LYS A 137 -12.51 -38.94 6.79
#